data_AF-A0A2N0NHI2-F1
#
_entry.id   AF-A0A2N0NHI2-F1
#
_cell.length_a   1.000
_cell.length_b   1.000
_cell.length_c   1.000
_cell.angle_alpha   90.00
_cell.angle_beta   90.00
_cell.angle_gamma   90.00
#
_symmetry.space_group_name_H-M   'P 1'
#
loop_
_entity.id
_entity.type
_entity.pdbx_description
1 polymer ?
#
loop_
_entity_poly.entity_id
_entity_poly.type
_entity_poly.pdbx_seq_one_letter_code
_entity_poly.pdbx_strand_id
1 'polypeptide(L)'
;MFSTLVLDRDELSTWIQTNKMIHMNEFFDHFCEIYDKAILPAAKCKNIGEYTQLEEKLLGLEGFSDISESGTIPVHLNKLEMTVLGPLSYVLIFLTKWAGCYVRDLIERLLTNKKEAEMKYEPMKMKNAEILENFENLMKKVADSDLTNGLLIADLENRIRNLEADVIAKE
;
A
#
# COMPACT_ATOMS: atom_id res chain seq x y z
N MET A 1 4.41 25.68 -16.34
CA MET A 1 3.24 24.86 -15.95
C MET A 1 3.79 23.51 -15.53
N PHE A 2 4.14 23.35 -14.25
CA PHE A 2 4.73 22.10 -13.74
C PHE A 2 3.60 21.23 -13.21
N SER A 3 3.45 20.06 -13.83
CA SER A 3 2.42 19.07 -13.53
C SER A 3 2.56 18.60 -12.10
N THR A 4 1.73 19.16 -11.21
CA THR A 4 1.26 18.42 -10.04
C THR A 4 0.72 17.11 -10.58
N LEU A 5 1.18 15.97 -10.04
CA LEU A 5 0.58 14.66 -10.30
C LEU A 5 -0.90 14.76 -9.89
N VAL A 6 -1.75 15.20 -10.81
CA VAL A 6 -3.18 14.99 -10.74
C VAL A 6 -3.31 13.52 -11.00
N LEU A 7 -3.28 12.73 -9.92
CA LEU A 7 -3.74 11.34 -9.99
C LEU A 7 -5.09 11.38 -10.67
N ASP A 8 -5.18 10.76 -11.84
CA ASP A 8 -6.46 10.62 -12.51
C ASP A 8 -7.35 9.83 -11.56
N ARG A 9 -8.44 10.48 -11.13
CA ARG A 9 -9.36 9.93 -10.14
C ARG A 9 -9.95 8.61 -10.64
N ASP A 10 -10.15 8.50 -11.95
CA ASP A 10 -10.73 7.34 -12.59
C ASP A 10 -9.73 6.17 -12.62
N GLU A 11 -8.46 6.46 -12.90
CA GLU A 11 -7.36 5.49 -12.82
C GLU A 11 -7.19 4.97 -11.37
N LEU A 12 -7.17 5.88 -10.39
CA LEU A 12 -7.09 5.50 -8.97
C LEU A 12 -8.27 4.64 -8.53
N SER A 13 -9.49 5.01 -8.92
CA SER A 13 -10.70 4.24 -8.61
C SER A 13 -10.64 2.83 -9.22
N THR A 14 -10.21 2.73 -10.47
CA THR A 14 -10.04 1.45 -11.18
C THR A 14 -9.00 0.57 -10.49
N TRP A 15 -7.87 1.15 -10.09
CA TRP A 15 -6.83 0.44 -9.36
C TRP A 15 -7.33 -0.06 -8.00
N ILE A 16 -8.10 0.74 -7.25
CA ILE A 16 -8.70 0.34 -5.97
C ILE A 16 -9.66 -0.84 -6.17
N GLN A 17 -10.57 -0.76 -7.15
CA GLN A 17 -11.53 -1.84 -7.40
C GLN A 17 -10.83 -3.14 -7.83
N THR A 18 -9.80 -3.03 -8.67
CA THR A 18 -9.03 -4.19 -9.13
C THR A 18 -8.33 -4.88 -7.96
N ASN A 19 -7.62 -4.13 -7.10
CA ASN A 19 -6.95 -4.71 -5.93
C ASN A 19 -7.96 -5.30 -4.93
N LYS A 20 -9.11 -4.64 -4.73
CA LYS A 20 -10.18 -5.20 -3.91
C LYS A 20 -10.62 -6.57 -4.43
N MET A 21 -10.86 -6.69 -5.74
CA MET A 21 -11.27 -7.96 -6.34
C MET A 21 -10.20 -9.04 -6.20
N ILE A 22 -8.92 -8.70 -6.40
CA ILE A 22 -7.80 -9.63 -6.23
C ILE A 22 -7.78 -10.19 -4.80
N HIS A 23 -7.79 -9.32 -3.80
CA HIS A 23 -7.73 -9.75 -2.40
C HIS A 23 -8.99 -10.48 -1.93
N MET A 24 -10.16 -10.10 -2.43
CA MET A 24 -11.41 -10.82 -2.14
C MET A 24 -11.41 -12.22 -2.75
N ASN A 25 -10.94 -12.36 -3.99
CA ASN A 25 -10.81 -13.68 -4.62
C ASN A 25 -9.81 -14.55 -3.87
N GLU A 26 -8.65 -14.01 -3.53
CA GLU A 26 -7.65 -14.72 -2.72
C GLU A 26 -8.23 -15.21 -1.38
N PHE A 27 -8.98 -14.35 -0.68
CA PHE A 27 -9.65 -14.75 0.56
C PHE A 27 -10.66 -15.89 0.33
N PHE A 28 -11.50 -15.80 -0.70
CA PHE A 28 -12.55 -16.81 -0.97
C PHE A 28 -12.01 -18.10 -1.58
N ASP A 29 -10.86 -18.09 -2.23
CA ASP A 29 -10.21 -19.29 -2.75
C ASP A 29 -9.89 -20.28 -1.62
N HIS A 30 -9.63 -19.78 -0.40
CA HIS A 30 -9.47 -20.62 0.80
C HIS A 30 -10.76 -21.34 1.24
N PHE A 31 -11.91 -20.99 0.66
CA PHE A 31 -13.21 -21.62 0.94
C PHE A 31 -13.68 -22.58 -0.17
N CYS A 32 -13.02 -22.60 -1.34
CA CYS A 32 -13.49 -23.37 -2.51
C CYS A 32 -13.60 -24.88 -2.29
N GLU A 33 -12.99 -25.45 -1.25
CA GLU A 33 -13.09 -26.87 -0.89
C GLU A 33 -13.19 -27.08 0.63
N ILE A 34 -13.61 -26.05 1.36
CA ILE A 34 -13.62 -26.06 2.83
C ILE A 34 -14.57 -27.12 3.39
N TYR A 35 -15.60 -27.48 2.64
CA TYR A 35 -16.58 -28.47 3.08
C TYR A 35 -15.92 -29.82 3.37
N ASP A 36 -15.24 -30.40 2.39
CA ASP A 36 -14.60 -31.71 2.55
C ASP A 36 -13.32 -31.65 3.37
N LYS A 37 -12.55 -30.57 3.23
CA LYS A 37 -11.25 -30.42 3.91
C LYS A 37 -11.38 -30.13 5.40
N ALA A 38 -12.44 -29.43 5.80
CA ALA A 38 -12.53 -28.88 7.16
C ALA A 38 -13.90 -29.02 7.82
N ILE A 39 -15.00 -28.65 7.15
CA ILE A 39 -16.35 -28.68 7.76
C ILE A 39 -16.77 -30.10 8.09
N LEU A 40 -16.62 -31.04 7.14
CA LEU A 40 -17.00 -32.44 7.33
C LEU A 40 -16.16 -33.12 8.43
N PRO A 41 -14.82 -32.94 8.50
CA PRO A 41 -14.04 -33.35 9.64
C PRO A 41 -14.48 -32.71 10.97
N ALA A 42 -14.72 -31.40 11.00
CA ALA A 42 -15.12 -30.69 12.22
C ALA A 42 -16.50 -31.12 12.73
N ALA A 43 -17.43 -31.40 11.82
CA ALA A 43 -18.76 -31.93 12.16
C ALA A 43 -18.73 -33.37 12.70
N LYS A 44 -17.65 -34.11 12.44
CA LYS A 44 -17.45 -35.49 12.94
C LYS A 44 -16.81 -35.54 14.32
N CYS A 45 -16.27 -34.42 14.82
CA CYS A 45 -15.69 -34.34 16.16
C CYS A 45 -16.76 -34.61 17.22
N LYS A 46 -16.49 -35.56 18.11
CA LYS A 46 -17.42 -35.97 19.18
C LYS A 46 -17.17 -35.25 20.49
N ASN A 47 -15.98 -34.70 20.67
CA ASN A 47 -15.56 -34.00 21.87
C ASN A 47 -14.59 -32.87 21.51
N ILE A 48 -14.35 -32.00 22.49
CA ILE A 48 -13.46 -30.85 22.34
C ILE A 48 -12.01 -31.24 22.03
N GLY A 49 -11.52 -32.38 22.55
CA GLY A 49 -10.16 -32.84 22.29
C GLY A 49 -9.91 -33.19 20.81
N GLU A 50 -10.85 -33.92 20.20
CA GLU A 50 -10.82 -34.23 18.76
C GLU A 50 -10.90 -32.96 17.91
N TYR A 51 -11.71 -31.99 18.32
CA TYR A 51 -11.82 -30.70 17.66
C TYR A 51 -10.50 -29.91 17.74
N THR A 52 -9.92 -29.79 18.93
CA THR A 52 -8.65 -29.07 19.17
C THR A 52 -7.52 -29.65 18.33
N GLN A 53 -7.42 -30.98 18.21
CA GLN A 53 -6.42 -31.64 17.34
C GLN A 53 -6.64 -31.36 15.85
N LEU A 54 -7.90 -31.37 15.40
CA LEU A 54 -8.23 -31.04 14.02
C LEU A 54 -7.90 -29.57 13.71
N GLU A 55 -8.24 -28.67 14.63
CA GLU A 55 -7.94 -27.25 14.55
C GLU A 55 -6.43 -27.01 14.44
N GLU A 56 -5.63 -27.65 15.30
CA GLU A 56 -4.16 -27.56 15.28
C GLU A 56 -3.58 -28.06 13.95
N LYS A 57 -4.10 -29.17 13.44
CA LYS A 57 -3.66 -29.76 12.16
C LYS A 57 -3.95 -28.86 10.97
N LEU A 58 -5.11 -28.19 10.96
CA LEU A 58 -5.60 -27.44 9.80
C LEU A 58 -5.19 -25.97 9.82
N LEU A 59 -5.08 -25.35 10.99
CA LEU A 59 -4.72 -23.93 11.16
C LEU A 59 -3.26 -23.72 11.60
N GLY A 60 -2.57 -24.77 12.03
CA GLY A 60 -1.22 -24.69 12.59
C GLY A 60 -1.17 -24.10 14.00
N LEU A 61 -0.04 -24.30 14.68
CA LEU A 61 0.20 -23.82 16.05
C LEU A 61 0.19 -22.28 16.18
N GLU A 62 0.43 -21.53 15.10
CA GLU A 62 0.33 -20.05 15.09
C GLU A 62 -1.12 -19.53 15.06
N GLY A 63 -2.10 -20.38 14.71
CA GLY A 63 -3.52 -20.09 14.90
C GLY A 63 -3.99 -20.24 16.35
N PHE A 64 -3.17 -20.86 17.21
CA PHE A 64 -3.51 -21.29 18.57
C PHE A 64 -3.26 -20.24 19.65
N SER A 65 -2.25 -19.38 19.48
CA SER A 65 -1.76 -18.55 20.59
C SER A 65 -2.54 -17.25 20.80
N ASP A 66 -3.10 -16.65 19.74
CA ASP A 66 -3.52 -15.24 19.81
C ASP A 66 -5.03 -15.00 19.67
N ILE A 67 -5.79 -15.95 19.10
CA ILE A 67 -7.20 -15.70 18.71
C ILE A 67 -8.21 -16.14 19.79
N SER A 68 -7.81 -17.01 20.70
CA SER A 68 -8.56 -17.40 21.90
C SER A 68 -7.74 -18.50 22.56
N GLU A 69 -7.56 -18.47 23.88
CA GLU A 69 -7.04 -19.62 24.63
C GLU A 69 -7.69 -20.89 24.10
N SER A 70 -6.84 -21.78 23.58
CA SER A 70 -7.24 -22.98 22.86
C SER A 70 -8.25 -23.78 23.69
N GLY A 71 -9.42 -24.05 23.12
CA GLY A 71 -10.39 -24.97 23.72
C GLY A 71 -11.50 -24.33 24.57
N THR A 72 -11.51 -23.01 24.76
CA THR A 72 -12.65 -22.36 25.45
C THR A 72 -13.80 -22.17 24.48
N ILE A 73 -14.60 -23.22 24.27
CA ILE A 73 -15.97 -23.03 23.76
C ILE A 73 -16.60 -21.97 24.68
N PRO A 74 -17.15 -20.86 24.17
CA PRO A 74 -17.84 -19.89 24.99
C PRO A 74 -18.76 -20.62 25.97
N VAL A 75 -18.61 -20.37 27.28
CA VAL A 75 -19.21 -21.17 28.38
C VAL A 75 -20.74 -21.34 28.23
N HIS A 76 -21.36 -20.49 27.44
CA HIS A 76 -22.78 -20.44 27.08
C HIS A 76 -23.18 -21.51 26.04
N LEU A 77 -22.28 -21.98 25.18
CA LEU A 77 -22.54 -23.06 24.22
C LEU A 77 -22.55 -24.45 24.86
N ASN A 78 -21.90 -24.63 26.01
CA ASN A 78 -21.86 -25.90 26.75
C ASN A 78 -23.02 -26.07 27.74
N LYS A 79 -23.88 -25.05 27.90
CA LYS A 79 -24.97 -25.01 28.91
C LYS A 79 -26.38 -25.19 28.36
N LEU A 80 -26.56 -25.30 27.04
CA LEU A 80 -27.86 -25.68 26.51
C LEU A 80 -27.96 -27.20 26.47
N GLU A 81 -28.96 -27.75 27.13
CA GLU A 81 -29.48 -29.12 26.96
C GLU A 81 -30.00 -29.31 25.52
N MET A 82 -29.11 -29.20 24.53
CA MET A 82 -29.42 -29.36 23.12
C MET A 82 -28.66 -30.58 22.62
N THR A 83 -29.41 -31.67 22.52
CA THR A 83 -29.02 -33.00 22.02
C THR A 83 -28.44 -33.02 20.60
N VAL A 84 -28.26 -31.87 19.92
CA VAL A 84 -27.82 -31.79 18.51
C VAL A 84 -26.82 -30.63 18.21
N LEU A 85 -26.41 -29.79 19.18
CA LEU A 85 -25.69 -28.53 18.85
C LEU A 85 -24.16 -28.55 18.83
N GLY A 86 -23.51 -29.60 19.36
CA GLY A 86 -22.04 -29.68 19.44
C GLY A 86 -21.34 -29.52 18.08
N PRO A 87 -21.66 -30.35 17.07
CA PRO A 87 -21.04 -30.28 15.74
C PRO A 87 -21.21 -28.92 15.04
N LEU A 88 -22.38 -28.29 15.17
CA LEU A 88 -22.65 -26.97 14.57
C LEU A 88 -21.82 -25.87 15.25
N SER A 89 -21.65 -25.94 16.58
CA SER A 89 -20.79 -24.99 17.30
C SER A 89 -19.32 -25.12 16.91
N TYR A 90 -18.83 -26.35 16.73
CA TYR A 90 -17.47 -26.60 16.23
C TYR A 90 -17.26 -26.05 14.82
N VAL A 91 -18.20 -26.28 13.90
CA VAL A 91 -18.11 -25.74 12.54
C VAL A 91 -18.10 -24.20 12.56
N LEU A 92 -18.96 -23.56 13.36
CA LEU A 92 -19.03 -22.10 13.46
C LEU A 92 -17.73 -21.49 14.02
N ILE A 93 -17.21 -22.06 15.11
CA ILE A 93 -15.95 -21.61 15.73
C ILE A 93 -14.79 -21.78 14.75
N PHE A 94 -14.74 -22.95 14.09
CA PHE A 94 -13.70 -23.25 13.11
C PHE A 94 -13.72 -22.26 11.94
N LEU A 95 -14.89 -22.05 11.32
CA LEU A 95 -15.03 -21.12 10.19
C LEU A 95 -14.65 -19.68 10.58
N THR A 96 -14.99 -19.27 11.80
CA THR A 96 -14.64 -17.94 12.31
C THR A 96 -13.13 -17.79 12.44
N LYS A 97 -12.46 -18.79 13.03
CA LYS A 97 -10.99 -18.77 13.17
C LYS A 97 -10.28 -18.91 11.83
N TRP A 98 -10.77 -19.79 10.95
CA TRP A 98 -10.28 -19.96 9.58
C TRP A 98 -10.31 -18.64 8.81
N ALA A 99 -11.46 -17.96 8.79
CA ALA A 99 -11.56 -16.64 8.19
C ALA A 99 -10.61 -15.63 8.86
N GLY A 100 -10.52 -15.65 10.19
CA GLY A 100 -9.63 -14.78 10.96
C GLY A 100 -8.15 -14.92 10.58
N CYS A 101 -7.67 -16.15 10.39
CA CYS A 101 -6.28 -16.40 9.94
C CYS A 101 -6.00 -15.72 8.60
N TYR A 102 -6.83 -15.96 7.58
CA TYR A 102 -6.59 -15.37 6.26
C TYR A 102 -6.79 -13.85 6.23
N VAL A 103 -7.73 -13.31 7.01
CA VAL A 103 -7.87 -11.85 7.16
C VAL A 103 -6.62 -11.25 7.81
N ARG A 104 -6.07 -11.87 8.85
CA ARG A 104 -4.82 -11.43 9.49
C ARG A 104 -3.67 -11.42 8.48
N ASP A 105 -3.45 -12.51 7.77
CA ASP A 105 -2.36 -12.63 6.80
C ASP A 105 -2.49 -11.58 5.68
N LEU A 106 -3.73 -11.32 5.22
CA LEU A 106 -4.03 -10.28 4.25
C LEU A 106 -3.68 -8.89 4.79
N ILE A 107 -4.07 -8.58 6.03
CA ILE A 107 -3.77 -7.30 6.69
C ILE A 107 -2.26 -7.11 6.85
N GLU A 108 -1.53 -8.12 7.32
CA GLU A 108 -0.08 -8.05 7.50
C GLU A 108 0.64 -7.77 6.18
N ARG A 109 0.21 -8.43 5.11
CA ARG A 109 0.76 -8.20 3.77
C ARG A 109 0.47 -6.79 3.27
N LEU A 110 -0.75 -6.31 3.42
CA LEU A 110 -1.12 -4.93 3.04
C LEU A 110 -0.33 -3.88 3.84
N LEU A 111 -0.13 -4.11 5.14
CA LEU A 111 0.68 -3.24 5.98
C LEU A 111 2.15 -3.24 5.56
N THR A 112 2.69 -4.39 5.18
CA THR A 112 4.06 -4.53 4.69
C THR A 112 4.24 -3.78 3.37
N ASN A 113 3.34 -3.99 2.42
CA ASN A 113 3.34 -3.28 1.13
C ASN A 113 3.26 -1.76 1.32
N LYS A 114 2.42 -1.30 2.25
CA LYS A 114 2.33 0.13 2.60
C LYS A 114 3.66 0.67 3.12
N LYS A 115 4.29 -0.03 4.08
CA LYS A 115 5.59 0.38 4.64
C LYS A 115 6.67 0.46 3.55
N GLU A 116 6.71 -0.52 2.64
CA GLU A 116 7.65 -0.51 1.52
C GLU A 116 7.40 0.66 0.56
N ALA A 117 6.14 0.98 0.27
CA ALA A 117 5.78 2.12 -0.56
C ALA A 117 6.20 3.45 0.10
N GLU A 118 5.95 3.61 1.40
CA GLU A 118 6.36 4.79 2.17
C GLU A 118 7.89 4.95 2.19
N MET A 119 8.64 3.86 2.40
CA MET A 119 10.11 3.86 2.37
C MET A 119 10.68 4.28 1.01
N LYS A 120 10.00 3.97 -0.10
CA LYS A 120 10.42 4.38 -1.45
C LYS A 120 10.01 5.81 -1.78
N TYR A 121 8.85 6.24 -1.28
CA TYR A 121 8.27 7.55 -1.58
C TYR A 121 9.07 8.70 -0.96
N GLU A 122 9.48 8.60 0.31
CA GLU A 122 10.19 9.69 0.99
C GLU A 122 11.52 10.09 0.32
N PRO A 123 12.41 9.15 -0.07
CA PRO A 123 13.62 9.49 -0.82
C PRO A 123 13.33 10.12 -2.19
N MET A 124 12.31 9.63 -2.91
CA MET A 124 11.90 10.20 -4.19
C MET A 124 11.39 11.64 -4.04
N LYS A 125 10.59 11.89 -2.99
CA LYS A 125 10.09 13.23 -2.66
C LYS A 125 11.23 14.20 -2.36
N MET A 126 12.22 13.78 -1.57
CA MET A 126 13.40 14.58 -1.26
C MET A 126 14.22 14.89 -2.53
N LYS A 127 14.51 13.88 -3.35
CA LYS A 127 15.22 14.08 -4.63
C LYS A 127 14.48 15.02 -5.57
N ASN A 128 13.15 14.90 -5.66
CA ASN A 128 12.35 15.80 -6.49
C ASN A 128 12.40 17.24 -5.99
N ALA A 129 12.37 17.46 -4.66
CA ALA A 129 12.54 18.79 -4.09
C ALA A 129 13.91 19.39 -4.41
N GLU A 130 14.99 18.61 -4.28
CA GLU A 130 16.35 19.03 -4.63
C GLU A 130 16.48 19.36 -6.13
N ILE A 131 15.91 18.55 -7.01
CA ILE A 131 15.88 18.83 -8.45
C ILE A 131 15.14 20.14 -8.75
N LEU A 132 14.03 20.39 -8.06
CA LEU A 132 13.22 21.59 -8.26
C LEU A 132 13.98 22.85 -7.82
N GLU A 133 14.64 22.80 -6.66
CA GLU A 133 15.51 23.89 -6.17
C GLU A 133 16.70 24.14 -7.12
N ASN A 134 17.36 23.07 -7.58
CA ASN A 134 18.46 23.18 -8.53
C ASN A 134 18.00 23.79 -9.86
N PHE A 135 16.80 23.46 -10.33
CA PHE A 135 16.23 24.01 -11.54
C PHE A 135 15.91 25.50 -11.39
N GLU A 136 15.32 25.93 -10.28
CA GLU A 136 15.08 27.34 -9.97
C GLU A 136 16.38 28.15 -9.91
N ASN A 137 17.41 27.60 -9.25
CA ASN A 137 18.73 28.20 -9.18
C ASN A 137 19.39 28.33 -10.56
N LEU A 138 19.24 27.31 -11.42
CA LEU A 138 19.76 27.34 -12.79
C LEU A 138 19.04 28.41 -13.63
N MET A 139 17.71 28.47 -13.54
CA MET A 139 16.90 29.48 -14.23
C MET A 139 17.32 30.90 -13.85
N LYS A 140 17.59 31.14 -12.56
CA LYS A 140 18.10 32.44 -12.08
C LYS A 140 19.46 32.77 -12.68
N LYS A 141 20.41 31.82 -12.67
CA LYS A 141 21.75 32.02 -13.25
C LYS A 141 21.70 32.31 -14.76
N VAL A 142 20.81 31.64 -15.49
CA VAL A 142 20.60 31.90 -16.91
C VAL A 142 20.07 33.32 -17.12
N ALA A 143 19.04 33.73 -16.37
CA ALA A 143 18.50 35.09 -16.45
C ALA A 143 19.54 36.17 -16.11
N ASP A 144 20.35 35.96 -15.05
CA ASP A 144 21.41 36.89 -14.65
C ASP A 144 22.52 36.98 -15.72
N SER A 145 22.86 35.85 -16.35
CA SER A 145 23.83 35.81 -17.46
C SER A 145 23.31 36.53 -18.70
N ASP A 146 22.05 36.30 -19.08
CA ASP A 146 21.42 36.98 -20.22
C ASP A 146 21.37 38.49 -20.01
N LEU A 147 21.02 38.94 -18.80
CA LEU A 147 21.05 40.35 -18.42
C LEU A 147 22.47 40.94 -18.52
N THR A 148 23.47 40.25 -17.96
CA THR A 148 24.87 40.70 -17.98
C THR A 148 25.40 40.81 -19.41
N ASN A 149 25.13 39.80 -20.24
CA ASN A 149 25.53 39.79 -21.64
C ASN A 149 24.82 40.89 -22.43
N GLY A 150 23.52 41.11 -22.20
CA GLY A 150 22.77 42.20 -22.83
C GLY A 150 23.33 43.59 -22.48
N LEU A 151 23.69 43.81 -21.21
CA LEU A 151 24.32 45.06 -20.77
C LEU A 151 25.70 45.27 -21.42
N LEU A 152 26.53 44.22 -21.50
CA LEU A 152 27.84 44.29 -22.16
C LEU A 152 27.72 44.58 -23.65
N ILE A 153 26.78 43.95 -24.35
CA ILE A 153 26.52 44.21 -25.78
C ILE A 153 26.11 45.67 -25.98
N ALA A 154 25.17 46.18 -25.19
CA ALA A 154 24.71 47.57 -25.30
C ALA A 154 25.82 48.60 -25.04
N ASP A 155 26.73 48.34 -24.08
CA ASP A 155 27.91 49.18 -23.84
C ASP A 155 28.85 49.18 -25.06
N LEU A 156 29.17 47.99 -25.58
CA LEU A 156 30.04 47.84 -26.75
C LEU A 156 29.45 48.53 -27.99
N GLU A 157 28.15 48.38 -28.24
CA GLU A 157 27.45 49.05 -29.34
C GLU A 157 27.51 50.58 -29.24
N ASN A 158 27.32 51.13 -28.04
CA ASN A 158 27.42 52.59 -27.82
C ASN A 158 28.85 53.09 -28.03
N ARG A 159 29.86 52.35 -27.54
CA ARG A 159 31.27 52.69 -27.74
C ARG A 159 31.66 52.69 -29.21
N ILE A 160 31.20 51.70 -29.98
CA ILE A 160 31.41 51.64 -31.44
C ILE A 160 30.77 52.86 -32.11
N ARG A 161 29.51 53.15 -31.81
CA ARG A 161 28.79 54.30 -32.40
C ARG A 161 29.49 55.63 -32.13
N ASN A 162 30.02 55.83 -30.92
CA ASN A 162 30.78 57.03 -30.59
C ASN A 162 32.10 57.09 -31.37
N LEU A 163 32.83 55.98 -31.50
CA LEU A 163 34.05 55.92 -32.30
C LEU A 163 33.79 56.17 -33.78
N GLU A 164 32.70 55.65 -34.34
CA GLU A 164 32.28 55.92 -35.71
C GLU A 164 32.01 57.41 -35.93
N ALA A 165 31.30 58.07 -35.00
CA ALA A 165 31.05 59.50 -35.07
C ALA A 165 32.34 60.34 -35.01
N ASP A 166 33.28 59.96 -34.14
CA ASP A 166 34.59 60.63 -34.02
C ASP A 166 35.47 60.48 -35.27
N VAL A 167 35.38 59.34 -35.96
CA VAL A 167 36.08 59.12 -37.24
C VAL A 167 35.49 60.00 -38.32
N ILE A 168 34.15 60.01 -38.46
CA ILE A 168 33.44 60.85 -39.44
C ILE A 168 33.74 62.35 -39.21
N ALA A 169 33.83 62.78 -37.96
CA ALA A 169 34.13 64.18 -37.65
C ALA A 169 35.58 64.61 -37.98
N LYS A 170 36.48 63.67 -38.27
CA LYS A 170 37.89 63.91 -38.60
C LYS A 170 38.21 63.76 -40.10
N GLU A 171 37.28 63.25 -40.90
CA GLU A 171 37.33 63.24 -42.37
C GLU A 171 36.77 64.53 -42.97
#